data_AF-A0ABD3NHG5-F1
#
_entry.id   AF-A0ABD3NHG5-F1
#
_cell.length_a   1.000
_cell.length_b   1.000
_cell.length_c   1.000
_cell.angle_alpha   90.00
_cell.angle_beta   90.00
_cell.angle_gamma   90.00
#
_symmetry.space_group_name_H-M   'P 1'
#
loop_
_entity.id
_entity.type
_entity.pdbx_description
1 polymer ?
#
loop_
_entity_poly.entity_id
_entity_poly.type
_entity_poly.pdbx_seq_one_letter_code
_entity_poly.pdbx_strand_id
1 'polypeptide(L)'
;MVLQVKDGDRIQEENGEQIVITPQDKINVHNFGPASSRDDIVNTCQRPGGETADGNKIDATTSVDEWMQFMSTKGIKHAFILLSDNELEDYIEPGLISAYEAVGITAHHIPIASKGSYQKIMAELDSLYDEGEKAVAHCTHGMGRSGRVAAGWLVYKYGLTSEAATEEVLESARMHGVERMGAPRLLNEWIAN
;
A
#
# COMPACT_ATOMS: atom_id res chain seq x y z
N MET A 1 0.60 -16.04 16.56
CA MET A 1 1.82 -15.40 17.11
C MET A 1 1.46 -13.95 17.47
N VAL A 2 2.11 -13.31 18.46
CA VAL A 2 1.86 -11.87 18.75
C VAL A 2 2.95 -11.05 18.04
N LEU A 3 2.57 -9.94 17.41
CA LEU A 3 3.51 -9.03 16.74
C LEU A 3 4.49 -8.43 17.76
N GLN A 4 5.72 -8.19 17.34
CA GLN A 4 6.72 -7.54 18.19
C GLN A 4 6.48 -6.04 18.21
N VAL A 5 6.40 -5.48 19.42
CA VAL A 5 6.39 -4.03 19.65
C VAL A 5 7.82 -3.58 19.90
N LYS A 6 8.28 -2.60 19.11
CA LYS A 6 9.61 -1.98 19.21
C LYS A 6 9.47 -0.51 19.63
N ASP A 7 10.58 0.10 20.02
CA ASP A 7 10.58 1.51 20.45
C ASP A 7 10.08 2.43 19.32
N GLY A 8 9.23 3.39 19.67
CA GLY A 8 8.56 4.28 18.72
C GLY A 8 7.30 3.72 18.05
N ASP A 9 7.00 2.42 18.18
CA ASP A 9 5.75 1.86 17.68
C ASP A 9 4.56 2.37 18.51
N ARG A 10 3.42 2.58 17.84
CA ARG A 10 2.13 2.85 18.47
C ARG A 10 1.29 1.57 18.50
N ILE A 11 0.55 1.38 19.58
CA ILE A 11 -0.35 0.24 19.74
C ILE A 11 -1.79 0.74 19.71
N GLN A 12 -2.64 0.05 18.96
CA GLN A 12 -4.09 0.19 19.02
C GLN A 12 -4.72 -1.17 19.28
N GLU A 13 -5.92 -1.18 19.85
CA GLU A 13 -6.73 -2.39 19.95
C GLU A 13 -8.00 -2.19 19.15
N GLU A 14 -8.27 -3.10 18.22
CA GLU A 14 -9.50 -3.07 17.43
C GLU A 14 -10.09 -4.48 17.38
N ASN A 15 -11.35 -4.62 17.81
CA ASN A 15 -12.09 -5.88 17.80
C ASN A 15 -11.33 -7.07 18.45
N GLY A 16 -10.55 -6.79 19.51
CA GLY A 16 -9.79 -7.80 20.25
C GLY A 16 -8.45 -8.21 19.61
N GLU A 17 -8.02 -7.53 18.54
CA GLU A 17 -6.69 -7.66 17.95
C GLU A 17 -5.81 -6.49 18.36
N GLN A 18 -4.57 -6.80 18.77
CA GLN A 18 -3.53 -5.80 18.93
C GLN A 18 -2.97 -5.40 17.57
N ILE A 19 -3.08 -4.13 17.24
CA ILE A 19 -2.56 -3.52 16.03
C ILE A 19 -1.27 -2.77 16.37
N VAL A 20 -0.19 -3.11 15.67
CA VAL A 20 1.12 -2.43 15.81
C VAL A 20 1.30 -1.47 14.66
N ILE A 21 1.63 -0.21 14.95
CA ILE A 21 1.81 0.85 13.96
C ILE A 21 3.23 1.38 14.05
N THR A 22 4.01 1.21 12.98
CA THR A 22 5.39 1.71 12.91
C THR A 22 5.40 3.24 12.74
N PRO A 23 6.44 3.94 13.23
CA PRO A 23 6.56 5.38 13.02
C PRO A 23 6.90 5.71 11.56
N GLN A 24 6.45 6.88 11.08
CA GLN A 24 6.90 7.46 9.82
C GLN A 24 8.05 8.44 10.05
N ASP A 25 9.10 8.35 9.24
CA ASP A 25 10.13 9.38 9.17
C ASP A 25 9.64 10.56 8.32
N LYS A 26 9.82 11.78 8.83
CA LYS A 26 9.41 13.01 8.12
C LYS A 26 10.09 13.20 6.77
N ILE A 27 11.23 12.55 6.55
CA ILE A 27 11.98 12.61 5.29
C ILE A 27 11.44 11.63 4.24
N ASN A 28 10.65 10.62 4.64
CA ASN A 28 10.04 9.67 3.72
C ASN A 28 8.80 10.31 3.07
N VAL A 29 9.05 10.95 1.92
CA VAL A 29 8.00 11.51 1.07
C VAL A 29 7.12 10.38 0.52
N HIS A 30 5.81 10.59 0.59
CA HIS A 30 4.77 9.65 0.15
C HIS A 30 4.61 8.36 0.97
N ASN A 31 5.26 8.22 2.13
CA ASN A 31 5.16 7.00 2.95
C ASN A 31 5.53 5.73 2.14
N PHE A 32 6.54 5.88 1.25
CA PHE A 32 6.93 4.87 0.26
C PHE A 32 7.95 3.89 0.83
N GLY A 33 7.73 2.59 0.62
CA GLY A 33 8.74 1.57 0.90
C GLY A 33 8.40 0.19 0.36
N PRO A 34 9.40 -0.70 0.30
CA PRO A 34 9.24 -2.06 -0.19
C PRO A 34 8.43 -2.91 0.79
N ALA A 35 7.74 -3.93 0.27
CA ALA A 35 6.98 -4.89 1.06
C ALA A 35 7.90 -5.63 2.06
N SER A 36 9.08 -6.05 1.62
CA SER A 36 10.10 -6.59 2.53
C SER A 36 11.52 -6.39 2.03
N SER A 37 12.50 -6.90 2.79
CA SER A 37 13.90 -6.94 2.38
C SER A 37 14.23 -8.06 1.39
N ARG A 38 13.27 -8.96 1.11
CA ARG A 38 13.47 -10.12 0.23
C ARG A 38 13.36 -9.78 -1.25
N ASP A 39 12.50 -8.82 -1.59
CA ASP A 39 12.35 -8.30 -2.95
C ASP A 39 12.00 -6.82 -2.95
N ASP A 40 12.33 -6.14 -4.05
CA ASP A 40 12.10 -4.72 -4.26
C ASP A 40 11.08 -4.43 -5.37
N ILE A 41 10.35 -5.48 -5.81
CA ILE A 41 9.33 -5.41 -6.85
C ILE A 41 8.04 -4.80 -6.30
N VAL A 42 7.57 -5.30 -5.15
CA VAL A 42 6.31 -4.85 -4.56
C VAL A 42 6.58 -3.75 -3.54
N ASN A 43 6.08 -2.56 -3.83
CA ASN A 43 6.21 -1.39 -2.98
C ASN A 43 4.84 -0.91 -2.51
N THR A 44 4.82 -0.07 -1.48
CA THR A 44 3.58 0.49 -0.92
C THR A 44 3.78 1.97 -0.61
N CYS A 45 2.72 2.78 -0.74
CA CYS A 45 2.77 4.21 -0.44
C CYS A 45 1.39 4.80 -0.09
N GLN A 46 1.36 6.10 0.23
CA GLN A 46 0.15 6.91 0.28
C GLN A 46 -0.31 7.34 -1.12
N ARG A 47 -1.58 7.75 -1.27
CA ARG A 47 -2.10 8.25 -2.56
C ARG A 47 -1.42 9.55 -3.01
N PRO A 48 -1.39 9.86 -4.32
CA PRO A 48 -1.05 11.20 -4.81
C PRO A 48 -1.94 12.27 -4.16
N GLY A 49 -1.36 13.41 -3.80
CA GLY A 49 -2.09 14.48 -3.10
C GLY A 49 -2.33 14.23 -1.60
N GLY A 50 -2.03 13.03 -1.08
CA GLY A 50 -2.08 12.72 0.35
C GLY A 50 -3.48 12.80 0.96
N GLU A 51 -3.55 13.10 2.25
CA GLU A 51 -4.81 13.33 2.96
C GLU A 51 -5.33 14.74 2.69
N THR A 52 -6.60 14.85 2.36
CA THR A 52 -7.27 16.15 2.15
C THR A 52 -7.89 16.64 3.44
N ALA A 53 -7.84 17.95 3.67
CA ALA A 53 -8.71 18.58 4.66
C ALA A 53 -10.17 18.46 4.23
N ASP A 54 -11.08 18.34 5.22
CA ASP A 54 -12.51 18.16 4.99
C ASP A 54 -13.06 19.18 3.98
N GLY A 55 -13.63 18.67 2.88
CA GLY A 55 -14.33 19.46 1.86
C GLY A 55 -13.48 19.92 0.67
N ASN A 56 -12.15 19.75 0.69
CA ASN A 56 -11.29 20.07 -0.47
C ASN A 56 -11.07 18.84 -1.35
N LYS A 57 -11.33 18.98 -2.66
CA LYS A 57 -10.97 17.97 -3.65
C LYS A 57 -9.51 18.08 -4.08
N ILE A 58 -8.92 16.95 -4.47
CA ILE A 58 -7.55 16.82 -4.98
C ILE A 58 -7.53 17.12 -6.47
N ASP A 59 -6.65 18.01 -6.93
CA ASP A 59 -6.30 18.07 -8.34
C ASP A 59 -5.47 16.84 -8.71
N ALA A 60 -6.09 15.90 -9.42
CA ALA A 60 -5.45 14.64 -9.81
C ALA A 60 -4.22 14.85 -10.68
N THR A 61 -4.29 15.80 -11.62
CA THR A 61 -3.21 16.00 -12.61
C THR A 61 -1.96 16.49 -11.90
N THR A 62 -2.08 17.60 -11.16
CA THR A 62 -0.96 18.19 -10.42
C THR A 62 -0.41 17.20 -9.39
N SER A 63 -1.29 16.52 -8.65
CA SER A 63 -0.87 15.59 -7.60
C SER A 63 -0.16 14.35 -8.14
N VAL A 64 -0.64 13.79 -9.26
CA VAL A 64 0.02 12.65 -9.92
C VAL A 64 1.34 13.07 -10.54
N ASP A 65 1.43 14.25 -11.17
CA ASP A 65 2.68 14.76 -11.72
C ASP A 65 3.76 14.90 -10.64
N GLU A 66 3.42 15.50 -9.49
CA GLU A 66 4.34 15.60 -8.34
C GLU A 66 4.75 14.23 -7.81
N TRP A 67 3.78 13.33 -7.63
CA TRP A 67 4.04 11.97 -7.18
C TRP A 67 4.94 11.20 -8.15
N MET A 68 4.77 11.41 -9.46
CA MET A 68 5.57 10.78 -10.50
C MET A 68 7.02 11.26 -10.55
N GLN A 69 7.30 12.50 -10.15
CA GLN A 69 8.68 12.98 -10.00
C GLN A 69 9.46 12.11 -9.01
N PHE A 70 8.80 11.58 -7.97
CA PHE A 70 9.41 10.64 -7.05
C PHE A 70 9.38 9.20 -7.57
N MET A 71 8.23 8.71 -8.03
CA MET A 71 8.05 7.29 -8.36
C MET A 71 8.83 6.82 -9.59
N SER A 72 9.06 7.71 -10.56
CA SER A 72 9.93 7.42 -11.70
C SER A 72 11.37 7.13 -11.27
N THR A 73 11.89 7.81 -10.23
CA THR A 73 13.23 7.54 -9.66
C THR A 73 13.32 6.17 -8.99
N LYS A 74 12.17 5.57 -8.65
CA LYS A 74 12.06 4.23 -8.07
C LYS A 74 11.76 3.16 -9.12
N GLY A 75 11.56 3.54 -10.38
CA GLY A 75 11.26 2.65 -11.49
C GLY A 75 9.84 2.07 -11.46
N ILE A 76 8.90 2.73 -10.77
CA ILE A 76 7.50 2.29 -10.70
C ILE A 76 6.82 2.47 -12.05
N LYS A 77 6.11 1.44 -12.50
CA LYS A 77 5.28 1.45 -13.73
C LYS A 77 3.81 1.10 -13.49
N HIS A 78 3.52 0.43 -12.39
CA HIS A 78 2.18 -0.04 -12.04
C HIS A 78 1.72 0.53 -10.70
N ALA A 79 0.49 1.04 -10.67
CA ALA A 79 -0.15 1.53 -9.45
C ALA A 79 -1.41 0.73 -9.13
N PHE A 80 -1.41 0.03 -7.99
CA PHE A 80 -2.60 -0.63 -7.44
C PHE A 80 -3.36 0.34 -6.56
N ILE A 81 -4.56 0.71 -7.00
CA ILE A 81 -5.43 1.68 -6.33
C ILE A 81 -6.42 0.89 -5.47
N LEU A 82 -6.20 0.91 -4.16
CA LEU A 82 -6.99 0.15 -3.18
C LEU A 82 -8.24 0.90 -2.67
N LEU A 83 -8.45 2.11 -3.18
CA LEU A 83 -9.53 3.02 -2.82
C LEU A 83 -10.87 2.50 -3.35
N SER A 84 -11.92 2.72 -2.58
CA SER A 84 -13.31 2.57 -3.05
C SER A 84 -13.67 3.65 -4.07
N ASP A 85 -14.76 3.45 -4.81
CA ASP A 85 -15.25 4.43 -5.79
C ASP A 85 -15.53 5.79 -5.14
N ASN A 86 -16.13 5.79 -3.95
CA ASN A 86 -16.39 7.02 -3.18
C ASN A 86 -15.11 7.77 -2.81
N GLU A 87 -14.03 7.05 -2.46
CA GLU A 87 -12.73 7.68 -2.15
C GLU A 87 -12.04 8.24 -3.42
N LEU A 88 -12.41 7.79 -4.61
CA LEU A 88 -11.94 8.39 -5.87
C LEU A 88 -12.66 9.70 -6.20
N GLU A 89 -13.88 9.91 -5.68
CA GLU A 89 -14.61 11.18 -5.85
C GLU A 89 -13.92 12.37 -5.16
N ASP A 90 -12.95 12.11 -4.28
CA ASP A 90 -12.06 13.13 -3.72
C ASP A 90 -11.24 13.83 -4.80
N TYR A 91 -11.05 13.22 -5.97
CA TYR A 91 -10.28 13.80 -7.07
C TYR A 91 -11.18 14.62 -8.00
N ILE A 92 -10.70 15.78 -8.41
CA ILE A 92 -11.30 16.59 -9.47
C ILE A 92 -11.11 15.86 -10.80
N GLU A 93 -12.11 15.94 -11.68
CA GLU A 93 -12.01 15.48 -13.07
C GLU A 93 -10.73 16.01 -13.74
N PRO A 94 -9.96 15.16 -14.44
CA PRO A 94 -10.36 13.87 -15.02
C PRO A 94 -10.26 12.65 -14.08
N GLY A 95 -9.94 12.88 -12.80
CA GLY A 95 -9.83 11.82 -11.79
C GLY A 95 -8.47 11.13 -11.76
N LEU A 96 -8.24 10.34 -10.71
CA LEU A 96 -6.93 9.71 -10.43
C LEU A 96 -6.50 8.71 -11.51
N ILE A 97 -7.41 7.88 -12.01
CA ILE A 97 -7.09 6.82 -12.99
C ILE A 97 -6.63 7.46 -14.30
N SER A 98 -7.42 8.40 -14.83
CA SER A 98 -7.07 9.15 -16.04
C SER A 98 -5.74 9.89 -15.91
N ALA A 99 -5.47 10.46 -14.73
CA ALA A 99 -4.20 11.14 -14.46
C ALA A 99 -3.00 10.16 -14.49
N TYR A 100 -3.12 8.95 -13.94
CA TYR A 100 -2.07 7.92 -14.05
C TYR A 100 -1.83 7.47 -15.51
N GLU A 101 -2.90 7.24 -16.27
CA GLU A 101 -2.79 6.81 -17.67
C GLU A 101 -2.11 7.88 -18.52
N ALA A 102 -2.38 9.16 -18.27
CA ALA A 102 -1.77 10.29 -18.98
C ALA A 102 -0.25 10.38 -18.81
N VAL A 103 0.29 9.88 -17.69
CA VAL A 103 1.73 9.85 -17.40
C VAL A 103 2.36 8.48 -17.66
N GLY A 104 1.62 7.55 -18.28
CA GLY A 104 2.12 6.23 -18.67
C GLY A 104 2.22 5.21 -17.53
N ILE A 105 1.52 5.44 -16.41
CA ILE A 105 1.37 4.44 -15.34
C ILE A 105 0.17 3.56 -15.64
N THR A 106 0.37 2.25 -15.57
CA THR A 106 -0.73 1.29 -15.63
C THR A 106 -1.47 1.29 -14.30
N ALA A 107 -2.70 1.79 -14.30
CA ALA A 107 -3.55 1.87 -13.12
C ALA A 107 -4.39 0.60 -12.94
N HIS A 108 -4.18 -0.10 -11.82
CA HIS A 108 -4.93 -1.27 -11.41
C HIS A 108 -5.91 -0.88 -10.31
N HIS A 109 -7.14 -0.47 -10.68
CA HIS A 109 -8.16 -0.13 -9.70
C HIS A 109 -8.86 -1.38 -9.18
N ILE A 110 -8.47 -1.79 -7.96
CA ILE A 110 -9.01 -2.97 -7.28
C ILE A 110 -9.27 -2.57 -5.82
N PRO A 111 -10.48 -2.08 -5.49
CA PRO A 111 -10.84 -1.76 -4.12
C PRO A 111 -10.61 -2.96 -3.22
N ILE A 112 -9.88 -2.78 -2.12
CA ILE A 112 -9.48 -3.91 -1.25
C ILE A 112 -10.68 -4.61 -0.58
N ALA A 113 -11.80 -3.89 -0.42
CA ALA A 113 -13.02 -4.43 0.15
C ALA A 113 -13.86 -5.21 -0.88
N SER A 114 -13.51 -5.17 -2.16
CA SER A 114 -14.22 -5.91 -3.20
C SER A 114 -13.95 -7.42 -3.07
N LYS A 115 -14.98 -8.22 -3.38
CA LYS A 115 -14.91 -9.67 -3.32
C LYS A 115 -13.86 -10.22 -4.28
N GLY A 116 -13.03 -11.13 -3.78
CA GLY A 116 -11.94 -11.75 -4.56
C GLY A 116 -10.81 -10.79 -4.94
N SER A 117 -10.71 -9.63 -4.27
CA SER A 117 -9.63 -8.67 -4.52
C SER A 117 -8.25 -9.23 -4.19
N TYR A 118 -8.14 -10.09 -3.17
CA TYR A 118 -6.88 -10.76 -2.83
C TYR A 118 -6.33 -11.54 -4.02
N GLN A 119 -7.12 -12.46 -4.59
CA GLN A 119 -6.67 -13.32 -5.69
C GLN A 119 -6.33 -12.50 -6.94
N LYS A 120 -7.10 -11.45 -7.22
CA LYS A 120 -6.82 -10.54 -8.36
C LYS A 120 -5.51 -9.79 -8.17
N ILE A 121 -5.30 -9.15 -7.02
CA ILE A 121 -4.08 -8.37 -6.77
C ILE A 121 -2.86 -9.30 -6.78
N MET A 122 -2.93 -10.46 -6.11
CA MET A 122 -1.80 -11.38 -6.07
C MET A 122 -1.44 -11.94 -7.46
N ALA A 123 -2.43 -12.26 -8.29
CA ALA A 123 -2.17 -12.75 -9.65
C ALA A 123 -1.46 -11.71 -10.52
N GLU A 124 -1.89 -10.44 -10.46
CA GLU A 124 -1.23 -9.36 -11.20
C GLU A 124 0.19 -9.09 -10.65
N LEU A 125 0.35 -9.05 -9.31
CA LEU A 125 1.68 -8.88 -8.71
C LEU A 125 2.64 -10.01 -9.07
N ASP A 126 2.17 -11.26 -9.18
CA ASP A 126 2.98 -12.40 -9.57
C ASP A 126 3.45 -12.31 -11.03
N SER A 127 2.56 -11.88 -11.93
CA SER A 127 2.94 -11.59 -13.33
C SER A 127 4.01 -10.50 -13.41
N LEU A 128 3.82 -9.40 -12.69
CA LEU A 128 4.79 -8.30 -12.67
C LEU A 128 6.13 -8.71 -12.05
N TYR A 129 6.11 -9.57 -11.04
CA TYR A 129 7.31 -10.15 -10.46
C TYR A 129 8.10 -10.98 -11.48
N ASP A 130 7.41 -11.84 -12.24
CA ASP A 130 8.04 -12.67 -13.27
C ASP A 130 8.59 -11.83 -14.44
N GLU A 131 7.98 -10.68 -14.72
CA GLU A 131 8.43 -9.70 -15.72
C GLU A 131 9.52 -8.74 -15.19
N GLY A 132 9.78 -8.73 -13.88
CA GLY A 132 10.71 -7.81 -13.24
C GLY A 132 10.24 -6.35 -13.21
N GLU A 133 8.93 -6.13 -13.30
CA GLU A 133 8.31 -4.80 -13.33
C GLU A 133 7.88 -4.35 -11.94
N LYS A 134 8.32 -3.17 -11.50
CA LYS A 134 8.01 -2.68 -10.16
C LYS A 134 6.60 -2.10 -10.07
N ALA A 135 5.90 -2.50 -9.01
CA ALA A 135 4.57 -2.06 -8.68
C ALA A 135 4.54 -1.33 -7.35
N VAL A 136 3.58 -0.42 -7.21
CA VAL A 136 3.25 0.22 -5.94
C VAL A 136 1.77 0.08 -5.63
N ALA A 137 1.42 -0.33 -4.41
CA ALA A 137 0.05 -0.34 -3.92
C ALA A 137 -0.20 0.83 -2.98
N HIS A 138 -1.30 1.55 -3.18
CA HIS A 138 -1.65 2.67 -2.33
C HIS A 138 -3.12 2.66 -1.90
N CYS A 139 -3.36 3.23 -0.72
CA CYS A 139 -4.67 3.64 -0.23
C CYS A 139 -4.60 5.12 0.12
N THR A 140 -5.38 5.62 1.08
CA THR A 140 -5.33 7.04 1.51
C THR A 140 -3.98 7.39 2.13
N HIS A 141 -3.71 6.95 3.36
CA HIS A 141 -2.46 7.26 4.09
C HIS A 141 -1.30 6.28 3.80
N GLY A 142 -1.58 5.20 3.08
CA GLY A 142 -0.58 4.18 2.77
C GLY A 142 -0.22 3.23 3.92
N MET A 143 -0.80 3.36 5.11
CA MET A 143 -0.39 2.58 6.28
C MET A 143 -1.09 1.21 6.43
N GLY A 144 -2.42 1.16 6.25
CA GLY A 144 -3.24 -0.02 6.58
C GLY A 144 -3.45 -0.97 5.41
N ARG A 145 -4.29 -0.58 4.44
CA ARG A 145 -4.62 -1.42 3.28
C ARG A 145 -3.39 -1.72 2.42
N SER A 146 -2.52 -0.74 2.20
CA SER A 146 -1.26 -0.97 1.48
C SER A 146 -0.36 -1.95 2.23
N GLY A 147 -0.18 -1.79 3.55
CA GLY A 147 0.58 -2.74 4.36
C GLY A 147 0.01 -4.16 4.32
N ARG A 148 -1.32 -4.29 4.27
CA ARG A 148 -2.00 -5.58 4.08
C ARG A 148 -1.72 -6.21 2.72
N VAL A 149 -1.65 -5.43 1.64
CA VAL A 149 -1.23 -5.93 0.32
C VAL A 149 0.20 -6.42 0.36
N ALA A 150 1.12 -5.66 0.95
CA ALA A 150 2.51 -6.10 1.13
C ALA A 150 2.60 -7.42 1.91
N ALA A 151 1.89 -7.55 3.03
CA ALA A 151 1.90 -8.79 3.80
C ALA A 151 1.23 -9.95 3.05
N GLY A 152 0.13 -9.68 2.34
CA GLY A 152 -0.54 -10.66 1.47
C GLY A 152 0.37 -11.18 0.37
N TRP A 153 1.19 -10.32 -0.23
CA TRP A 153 2.23 -10.72 -1.19
C TRP A 153 3.23 -11.70 -0.57
N LEU A 154 3.70 -11.43 0.65
CA LEU A 154 4.64 -12.33 1.31
C LEU A 154 4.02 -13.69 1.68
N VAL A 155 2.73 -13.70 2.04
CA VAL A 155 1.98 -14.96 2.22
C VAL A 155 1.89 -15.72 0.90
N TYR A 156 1.51 -15.03 -0.19
CA TYR A 156 1.31 -15.62 -1.50
C TYR A 156 2.61 -16.18 -2.10
N LYS A 157 3.66 -15.35 -2.20
CA LYS A 157 4.90 -15.69 -2.91
C LYS A 157 5.84 -16.57 -2.10
N TYR A 158 5.89 -16.37 -0.77
CA TYR A 158 6.88 -17.01 0.10
C TYR A 158 6.27 -17.99 1.12
N GLY A 159 4.95 -18.18 1.12
CA GLY A 159 4.28 -19.15 1.98
C GLY A 159 4.39 -18.82 3.48
N LEU A 160 4.59 -17.55 3.83
CA LEU A 160 4.62 -17.11 5.22
C LEU A 160 3.22 -17.20 5.86
N THR A 161 3.17 -17.35 7.19
CA THR A 161 1.91 -17.12 7.91
C THR A 161 1.58 -15.63 7.92
N SER A 162 0.31 -15.28 8.10
CA SER A 162 -0.12 -13.88 8.18
C SER A 162 0.61 -13.09 9.26
N GLU A 163 0.92 -13.70 10.42
CA GLU A 163 1.72 -13.03 11.45
C GLU A 163 3.19 -12.83 11.04
N ALA A 164 3.82 -13.84 10.43
CA ALA A 164 5.21 -13.74 10.00
C ALA A 164 5.36 -12.71 8.85
N ALA A 165 4.44 -12.73 7.89
CA ALA A 165 4.38 -11.75 6.81
C ALA A 165 4.14 -10.34 7.35
N THR A 166 3.21 -10.17 8.28
CA THR A 166 2.93 -8.86 8.88
C THR A 166 4.14 -8.34 9.65
N GLU A 167 4.79 -9.18 10.48
CA GLU A 167 5.99 -8.76 11.19
C GLU A 167 7.10 -8.34 10.22
N GLU A 168 7.32 -9.09 9.14
CA GLU A 168 8.34 -8.76 8.15
C GLU A 168 8.06 -7.43 7.44
N VAL A 169 6.79 -7.12 7.15
CA VAL A 169 6.39 -5.80 6.64
C VAL A 169 6.69 -4.70 7.65
N LEU A 170 6.41 -4.91 8.94
CA LEU A 170 6.72 -3.92 9.98
C LEU A 170 8.23 -3.73 10.14
N GLU A 171 9.03 -4.78 10.01
CA GLU A 171 10.49 -4.67 10.01
C GLU A 171 11.00 -3.87 8.82
N SER A 172 10.50 -4.15 7.62
CA SER A 172 10.78 -3.34 6.42
C SER A 172 10.40 -1.88 6.62
N ALA A 173 9.21 -1.65 7.21
CA ALA A 173 8.69 -0.32 7.43
C ALA A 173 9.58 0.49 8.38
N ARG A 174 10.00 -0.10 9.49
CA ARG A 174 10.95 0.54 10.44
C ARG A 174 12.29 0.86 9.78
N MET A 175 12.82 -0.01 8.94
CA MET A 175 14.10 0.22 8.24
C MET A 175 14.03 1.38 7.24
N HIS A 176 12.86 1.64 6.65
CA HIS A 176 12.68 2.65 5.62
C HIS A 176 11.97 3.92 6.11
N GLY A 177 11.68 4.02 7.42
CA GLY A 177 10.98 5.18 7.98
C GLY A 177 9.55 5.31 7.46
N VAL A 178 8.88 4.18 7.30
CA VAL A 178 7.55 4.06 6.70
C VAL A 178 6.55 3.68 7.79
N GLU A 179 5.39 4.31 7.80
CA GLU A 179 4.31 3.95 8.73
C GLU A 179 3.43 2.85 8.14
N ARG A 180 3.35 1.72 8.83
CA ARG A 180 2.52 0.56 8.48
C ARG A 180 1.75 0.10 9.69
N MET A 181 0.53 -0.36 9.44
CA MET A 181 -0.37 -0.91 10.44
C MET A 181 -0.44 -2.42 10.30
N GLY A 182 0.14 -3.14 11.26
CA GLY A 182 0.14 -4.59 11.32
C GLY A 182 -1.11 -5.12 11.99
N ALA A 183 -1.94 -5.86 11.24
CA ALA A 183 -3.16 -6.49 11.69
C ALA A 183 -3.36 -7.87 11.01
N PRO A 184 -2.70 -8.94 11.51
CA PRO A 184 -2.74 -10.27 10.90
C PRO A 184 -4.14 -10.89 10.75
N ARG A 185 -5.08 -10.59 11.65
CA ARG A 185 -6.47 -11.06 11.55
C ARG A 185 -7.18 -10.43 10.36
N LEU A 186 -7.04 -9.11 10.17
CA LEU A 186 -7.60 -8.44 8.99
C LEU A 186 -6.96 -8.94 7.68
N LEU A 187 -5.68 -9.33 7.72
CA LEU A 187 -5.03 -10.01 6.60
C LEU A 187 -5.68 -11.37 6.32
N ASN A 188 -5.87 -12.21 7.34
CA ASN A 188 -6.55 -13.50 7.20
C ASN A 188 -7.97 -13.35 6.65
N GLU A 189 -8.73 -12.37 7.15
CA GLU A 189 -10.09 -12.08 6.67
C GLU A 189 -10.10 -11.67 5.20
N TRP A 190 -9.13 -10.87 4.77
CA TRP A 190 -9.00 -10.47 3.38
C TRP A 190 -8.60 -11.64 2.46
N ILE A 191 -7.68 -12.50 2.90
CA ILE A 191 -7.28 -13.71 2.16
C ILE A 191 -8.47 -14.67 1.98
N ALA A 192 -9.35 -14.75 2.98
CA ALA A 192 -10.49 -15.66 2.98
C ALA A 192 -11.74 -15.13 2.23
N ASN A 193 -11.75 -13.86 1.81
CA ASN A 193 -12.89 -13.18 1.16
C ASN A 193 -12.87 -13.30 -0.37
#